data_AF-A0A661XGM1-F1
#
_entry.id   AF-A0A661XGM1-F1
#
_cell.length_a   1.000
_cell.length_b   1.000
_cell.length_c   1.000
_cell.angle_alpha   90.00
_cell.angle_beta   90.00
_cell.angle_gamma   90.00
#
_symmetry.space_group_name_H-M   'P 1'
#
loop_
_entity.id
_entity.type
_entity.pdbx_description
1 polymer ?
#
loop_
_entity_poly.entity_id
_entity_poly.type
_entity_poly.pdbx_seq_one_letter_code
_entity_poly.pdbx_strand_id
1 'polypeptide(L)'
;DIDALFSNTIIVGSAKDEILLVNAAPDLPEIDFNVEMRNCVVQVDELLNDDRFPGFFPDICSDCIPYMFGDTLFADHEMFDYHLDTLSIAEEKAITLPGVITDLDGFMRDPVNPDIGCYEYQ
;
A
#
# COMPACT_ATOMS: atom_id res chain seq x y z
N ASP A 1 8.24 -18.03 10.70
CA ASP A 1 6.99 -17.31 10.42
C ASP A 1 7.29 -15.84 10.28
N ILE A 2 6.62 -15.18 9.34
CA ILE A 2 6.76 -13.75 9.07
C ILE A 2 5.44 -13.09 9.46
N ASP A 3 5.51 -12.23 10.48
CA ASP A 3 4.40 -11.37 10.91
C ASP A 3 4.64 -9.95 10.41
N ALA A 4 3.70 -9.39 9.65
CA ALA A 4 3.80 -8.01 9.19
C ALA A 4 2.42 -7.33 9.12
N LEU A 5 2.35 -6.08 9.57
CA LEU A 5 1.16 -5.24 9.50
C LEU A 5 1.49 -3.97 8.73
N PHE A 6 0.72 -3.69 7.69
CA PHE A 6 0.79 -2.45 6.92
C PHE A 6 -0.54 -1.71 7.02
N SER A 7 -0.50 -0.42 7.33
CA SER A 7 -1.68 0.44 7.37
C SER A 7 -1.36 1.77 6.72
N ASN A 8 -2.30 2.31 5.92
CA ASN A 8 -2.13 3.60 5.24
C ASN A 8 -0.82 3.70 4.44
N THR A 9 -0.45 2.62 3.75
CA THR A 9 0.84 2.52 3.04
C THR A 9 0.64 2.49 1.54
N ILE A 10 1.52 3.18 0.80
CA ILE A 10 1.61 3.10 -0.66
C ILE A 10 2.80 2.20 -1.03
N ILE A 11 2.56 1.15 -1.80
CA ILE A 11 3.58 0.23 -2.32
C ILE A 11 3.40 0.13 -3.84
N VAL A 12 4.12 0.99 -4.56
CA VAL A 12 4.07 1.11 -6.03
C VAL A 12 5.47 1.35 -6.57
N GLY A 13 5.67 1.08 -7.87
CA GLY A 13 6.98 1.19 -8.48
C GLY A 13 7.00 0.75 -9.95
N SER A 14 8.20 0.39 -10.40
CA SER A 14 8.46 0.07 -11.81
C SER A 14 8.10 -1.36 -12.21
N ALA A 15 7.96 -2.27 -11.25
CA ALA A 15 7.60 -3.66 -11.48
C ALA A 15 6.08 -3.81 -11.58
N LYS A 16 5.63 -4.90 -12.20
CA LYS A 16 4.20 -5.23 -12.25
C LYS A 16 3.65 -5.62 -10.88
N ASP A 17 4.46 -6.34 -10.12
CA ASP A 17 4.23 -6.70 -8.72
C ASP A 17 5.33 -6.07 -7.87
N GLU A 18 4.96 -5.16 -6.98
CA GLU A 18 5.87 -4.60 -5.98
C GLU A 18 5.87 -5.42 -4.67
N ILE A 19 4.99 -6.42 -4.60
CA ILE A 19 4.86 -7.34 -3.47
C ILE A 19 5.01 -8.76 -3.98
N LEU A 20 5.91 -9.52 -3.35
CA LEU A 20 6.12 -10.94 -3.63
C LEU A 20 6.06 -11.71 -2.31
N LEU A 21 5.20 -12.72 -2.26
CA LEU A 21 5.11 -13.66 -1.15
C LEU A 21 5.73 -15.00 -1.60
N VAL A 22 7.00 -15.21 -1.27
CA VAL A 22 7.77 -16.37 -1.75
C VAL A 22 8.44 -17.07 -0.58
N ASN A 23 8.14 -18.36 -0.41
CA ASN A 23 8.93 -19.22 0.46
C ASN A 23 10.24 -19.60 -0.24
N ALA A 24 11.33 -18.92 0.11
CA ALA A 24 12.66 -19.15 -0.46
C ALA A 24 13.36 -20.42 0.08
N ALA A 25 12.72 -21.17 0.99
CA ALA A 25 13.25 -22.41 1.55
C ALA A 25 12.21 -23.53 1.45
N PRO A 26 11.92 -24.04 0.23
CA PRO A 26 10.87 -25.02 0.01
C PRO A 26 11.13 -26.38 0.67
N ASP A 27 12.40 -26.67 1.00
CA ASP A 27 12.81 -27.91 1.68
C ASP A 27 12.69 -27.84 3.22
N LEU A 28 12.33 -26.66 3.76
CA LEU A 28 12.07 -26.44 5.18
C LEU A 28 10.56 -26.52 5.46
N PRO A 29 10.15 -26.71 6.73
CA PRO A 29 8.76 -26.57 7.12
C PRO A 29 8.17 -25.28 6.57
N GLU A 30 6.91 -25.35 6.14
CA GLU A 30 6.17 -24.23 5.58
C GLU A 30 6.33 -23.00 6.47
N ILE A 31 6.78 -21.89 5.87
CA ILE A 31 6.85 -20.61 6.56
C ILE A 31 5.47 -19.99 6.43
N ASP A 32 4.80 -19.78 7.56
CA ASP A 32 3.53 -19.06 7.56
C ASP A 32 3.81 -17.56 7.35
N PHE A 33 3.13 -16.98 6.36
CA PHE A 33 3.05 -15.54 6.13
C PHE A 33 1.79 -15.01 6.83
N ASN A 34 1.95 -14.45 8.01
CA ASN A 34 0.90 -13.73 8.71
C ASN A 34 1.03 -12.23 8.38
N VAL A 35 0.66 -11.89 7.15
CA VAL A 35 0.72 -10.52 6.64
C VAL A 35 -0.70 -9.96 6.60
N GLU A 36 -0.90 -8.79 7.20
CA GLU A 36 -2.16 -8.04 7.14
C GLU A 36 -1.89 -6.65 6.56
N MET A 37 -2.70 -6.25 5.60
CA MET A 37 -2.66 -4.93 4.98
C MET A 37 -4.03 -4.27 5.07
N ARG A 38 -4.04 -2.97 5.35
CA ARG A 38 -5.27 -2.20 5.54
C ARG A 38 -5.15 -0.79 4.98
N ASN A 39 -6.13 -0.37 4.18
CA ASN A 39 -6.18 0.97 3.58
C ASN A 39 -4.85 1.32 2.88
N CYS A 40 -4.37 0.42 2.02
CA CYS A 40 -3.10 0.57 1.29
C CYS A 40 -3.37 0.80 -0.19
N VAL A 41 -2.47 1.52 -0.87
CA VAL A 41 -2.38 1.52 -2.34
C VAL A 41 -1.28 0.53 -2.73
N VAL A 42 -1.58 -0.43 -3.60
CA VAL A 42 -0.66 -1.53 -3.92
C VAL A 42 -0.63 -1.81 -5.42
N GLN A 43 0.57 -2.00 -5.97
CA GLN A 43 0.77 -2.41 -7.36
C GLN A 43 1.07 -3.91 -7.42
N VAL A 44 0.04 -4.68 -7.78
CA VAL A 44 0.09 -6.14 -7.94
C VAL A 44 -0.71 -6.55 -9.19
N ASP A 45 -0.17 -7.49 -9.95
CA ASP A 45 -0.71 -8.05 -11.19
C ASP A 45 -0.60 -9.58 -11.16
N GLU A 46 0.59 -10.14 -11.36
CA GLU A 46 0.77 -11.59 -11.44
C GLU A 46 0.70 -12.28 -10.06
N LEU A 47 0.75 -11.52 -8.95
CA LEU A 47 0.47 -12.05 -7.61
C LEU A 47 -0.96 -12.62 -7.51
N LEU A 48 -1.89 -12.06 -8.28
CA LEU A 48 -3.32 -12.38 -8.25
C LEU A 48 -3.67 -13.61 -9.09
N ASN A 49 -2.71 -14.22 -9.79
CA ASN A 49 -2.94 -15.41 -10.60
C ASN A 49 -3.36 -16.61 -9.73
N ASP A 50 -4.15 -17.51 -10.31
CA ASP A 50 -4.71 -18.69 -9.63
C ASP A 50 -3.67 -19.60 -8.95
N ASP A 51 -2.44 -19.63 -9.46
CA ASP A 51 -1.32 -20.42 -8.95
C ASP A 51 -0.49 -19.70 -7.87
N ARG A 52 -0.87 -18.48 -7.51
CA ARG A 52 -0.19 -17.61 -6.54
C ARG A 52 -1.12 -17.24 -5.38
N PHE A 53 -1.54 -15.99 -5.29
CA PHE A 53 -2.38 -15.46 -4.22
C PHE A 53 -3.63 -14.79 -4.80
N PRO A 54 -4.55 -15.54 -5.45
CA PRO A 54 -5.76 -14.98 -6.04
C PRO A 54 -6.69 -14.33 -5.00
N GLY A 55 -6.56 -14.75 -3.73
CA GLY A 55 -7.25 -14.19 -2.58
C GLY A 55 -6.58 -12.98 -1.93
N PHE A 56 -5.54 -12.38 -2.53
CA PHE A 56 -4.77 -11.31 -1.90
C PHE A 56 -5.64 -10.15 -1.36
N PHE A 57 -6.58 -9.61 -2.15
CA PHE A 57 -7.47 -8.55 -1.69
C PHE A 57 -8.48 -9.00 -0.62
N PRO A 58 -9.25 -10.10 -0.81
CA PRO A 58 -10.21 -10.51 0.22
C PRO A 58 -9.56 -11.03 1.52
N ASP A 59 -8.35 -11.60 1.45
CA ASP A 59 -7.76 -12.33 2.58
C ASP A 59 -6.58 -11.60 3.25
N ILE A 60 -5.84 -10.76 2.52
CA ILE A 60 -4.61 -10.09 3.01
C ILE A 60 -4.77 -8.57 3.05
N CYS A 61 -5.40 -7.97 2.04
CA CYS A 61 -5.43 -6.52 1.83
C CYS A 61 -6.83 -5.92 1.94
N SER A 62 -7.25 -5.64 3.17
CA SER A 62 -8.54 -5.02 3.49
C SER A 62 -8.59 -3.54 3.08
N ASP A 63 -9.68 -3.13 2.41
CA ASP A 63 -9.89 -1.75 1.95
C ASP A 63 -8.72 -1.17 1.13
N CYS A 64 -7.95 -2.03 0.45
CA CYS A 64 -6.83 -1.63 -0.38
C CYS A 64 -7.28 -1.24 -1.79
N ILE A 65 -6.48 -0.35 -2.40
CA ILE A 65 -6.70 0.16 -3.75
C ILE A 65 -5.62 -0.41 -4.66
N PRO A 66 -5.97 -1.17 -5.72
CA PRO A 66 -5.01 -1.58 -6.72
C PRO A 66 -4.56 -0.34 -7.52
N TYR A 67 -3.25 -0.11 -7.60
CA TYR A 67 -2.69 0.89 -8.49
C TYR A 67 -2.60 0.35 -9.91
N MET A 68 -3.27 1.01 -10.85
CA MET A 68 -3.27 0.66 -12.27
C MET A 68 -2.45 1.67 -13.07
N PHE A 69 -1.82 1.21 -14.15
CA PHE A 69 -1.09 2.11 -15.06
C PHE A 69 -2.04 3.17 -15.64
N GLY A 70 -1.78 4.44 -15.31
CA GLY A 70 -2.61 5.57 -15.68
C GLY A 70 -3.39 6.18 -14.51
N ASP A 71 -3.42 5.54 -13.35
CA ASP A 71 -3.93 6.16 -12.13
C ASP A 71 -3.01 7.31 -11.70
N THR A 72 -3.66 8.41 -11.31
CA THR A 72 -2.99 9.57 -10.73
C THR A 72 -2.67 9.29 -9.27
N LEU A 73 -1.42 9.52 -8.85
CA LEU A 73 -0.96 9.22 -7.49
C LEU A 73 -0.06 10.32 -6.94
N PHE A 74 1.10 10.53 -7.56
CA PHE A 74 2.10 11.51 -7.12
C PHE A 74 2.14 12.73 -8.05
N ALA A 75 2.50 13.88 -7.49
CA ALA A 75 2.64 15.14 -8.21
C ALA A 75 3.71 15.04 -9.33
N ASP A 76 4.91 14.54 -9.01
CA ASP A 76 5.95 14.29 -10.01
C ASP A 76 6.96 13.23 -9.53
N HIS A 77 6.63 11.95 -9.77
CA HIS A 77 7.51 10.85 -9.40
C HIS A 77 8.84 10.82 -10.18
N GLU A 78 8.93 11.43 -11.38
CA GLU A 78 10.18 11.50 -12.15
C GLU A 78 11.18 12.46 -11.50
N MET A 79 10.67 13.49 -10.82
CA MET A 79 11.46 14.46 -10.05
C MET A 79 11.60 14.10 -8.57
N PHE A 80 11.20 12.89 -8.17
CA PHE A 80 11.17 12.43 -6.77
C PHE A 80 10.24 13.26 -5.86
N ASP A 81 9.23 13.90 -6.45
CA ASP A 81 8.16 14.57 -5.71
C ASP A 81 7.01 13.58 -5.47
N TYR A 82 7.05 12.95 -4.30
CA TYR A 82 6.10 11.94 -3.86
C TYR A 82 4.92 12.51 -3.06
N HIS A 83 4.75 13.84 -3.05
CA HIS A 83 3.49 14.43 -2.60
C HIS A 83 2.35 13.96 -3.51
N LEU A 84 1.14 13.95 -2.98
CA LEU A 84 -0.02 13.50 -3.73
C LEU A 84 -0.39 14.51 -4.81
N ASP A 85 -0.77 14.00 -5.98
CA ASP A 85 -1.39 14.83 -7.01
C ASP A 85 -2.84 15.20 -6.61
N THR A 86 -3.35 16.28 -7.19
CA THR A 86 -4.72 16.78 -7.06
C THR A 86 -5.84 15.77 -7.33
N LEU A 87 -5.57 14.71 -8.09
CA LEU A 87 -6.53 13.64 -8.38
C LEU A 87 -6.02 12.29 -7.85
N SER A 88 -5.20 12.32 -6.81
CA SER A 88 -4.58 11.12 -6.27
C SER A 88 -5.62 10.12 -5.78
N ILE A 89 -5.47 8.86 -6.17
CA ILE A 89 -6.31 7.77 -5.65
C ILE A 89 -6.09 7.50 -4.15
N ALA A 90 -5.06 8.09 -3.55
CA ALA A 90 -4.73 7.98 -2.12
C ALA A 90 -5.46 9.00 -1.23
N GLU A 91 -6.07 10.04 -1.83
CA GLU A 91 -6.66 11.17 -1.13
C GLU A 91 -7.94 10.77 -0.36
N GLU A 92 -8.00 11.12 0.93
CA GLU A 92 -9.09 10.83 1.87
C GLU A 92 -9.44 9.33 2.00
N LYS A 93 -8.47 8.43 1.77
CA LYS A 93 -8.68 6.96 1.80
C LYS A 93 -8.06 6.22 2.98
N ALA A 94 -7.28 6.91 3.82
CA ALA A 94 -6.68 6.29 4.99
C ALA A 94 -7.64 6.26 6.18
N ILE A 95 -7.25 5.47 7.18
CA ILE A 95 -7.86 5.49 8.51
C ILE A 95 -7.02 6.33 9.47
N THR A 96 -7.64 6.91 10.49
CA THR A 96 -6.88 7.57 11.54
C THR A 96 -6.08 6.55 12.37
N LEU A 97 -4.77 6.80 12.51
CA LEU A 97 -3.89 5.98 13.34
C LEU A 97 -3.53 6.73 14.62
N PRO A 98 -3.84 6.19 15.81
CA PRO A 98 -3.47 6.82 17.08
C PRO A 98 -1.97 7.09 17.16
N GLY A 99 -1.61 8.36 17.38
CA GLY A 99 -0.22 8.79 17.48
C GLY A 99 0.42 9.26 16.17
N VAL A 100 -0.27 9.12 15.03
CA VAL A 100 0.17 9.66 13.73
C VAL A 100 -0.72 10.86 13.39
N ILE A 101 -0.37 12.02 13.95
CA ILE A 101 -1.18 13.25 13.85
C ILE A 101 -0.64 14.24 12.82
N THR A 102 0.60 14.07 12.38
CA THR A 102 1.21 14.86 11.32
C THR A 102 1.77 13.96 10.23
N ASP A 103 1.86 14.50 9.03
CA ASP A 103 2.52 13.89 7.89
C ASP A 103 4.05 14.07 7.97
N LEU A 104 4.77 13.69 6.90
CA LEU A 104 6.23 13.75 6.83
C LEU A 104 6.78 15.18 6.75
N ASP A 105 5.99 16.13 6.25
CA ASP A 105 6.33 17.55 6.18
C ASP A 105 5.94 18.33 7.46
N GLY A 106 5.24 17.67 8.38
CA GLY A 106 4.79 18.24 9.64
C GLY A 106 3.43 18.94 9.57
N PHE A 107 2.69 18.78 8.47
CA PHE A 107 1.31 19.21 8.36
C PHE A 107 0.41 18.28 9.16
N MET A 108 -0.68 18.83 9.70
CA MET A 108 -1.67 18.02 10.41
C MET A 108 -2.39 17.12 9.40
N ARG A 109 -2.53 15.84 9.74
CA ARG A 109 -3.40 14.93 9.00
C ARG A 109 -4.87 15.25 9.23
N ASP A 110 -5.73 14.99 8.25
CA ASP A 110 -7.17 15.10 8.44
C ASP A 110 -7.61 14.18 9.60
N PRO A 111 -8.38 14.70 10.57
CA PRO A 111 -8.75 13.94 11.76
C PRO A 111 -9.86 12.91 11.52
N VAL A 112 -10.39 12.80 10.30
CA VAL A 112 -11.48 11.88 9.91
C VAL A 112 -11.01 10.96 8.77
N ASN A 113 -10.58 11.54 7.66
CA ASN A 113 -10.18 10.85 6.43
C ASN A 113 -8.79 11.33 5.99
N PRO A 114 -7.71 10.91 6.68
CA PRO A 114 -6.37 11.25 6.23
C PRO A 114 -6.05 10.61 4.87
N ASP A 115 -4.91 10.98 4.30
CA ASP A 115 -4.44 10.38 3.05
C ASP A 115 -3.61 9.11 3.29
N ILE A 116 -3.70 8.17 2.34
CA ILE A 116 -2.83 6.99 2.31
C ILE A 116 -1.42 7.45 1.95
N GLY A 117 -0.40 6.90 2.61
CA GLY A 117 0.99 7.27 2.40
C GLY A 117 1.52 8.13 3.55
N CYS A 118 2.60 8.88 3.29
CA CYS A 118 3.29 9.66 4.31
C CYS A 118 3.08 11.17 4.20
N TYR A 119 2.41 11.65 3.15
CA TYR A 119 2.08 13.05 2.91
C TYR A 119 0.58 13.26 2.99
N GLU A 120 0.17 14.46 3.40
CA GLU A 120 -1.21 14.94 3.31
C GLU A 120 -1.31 15.96 2.16
N TYR A 121 -2.30 15.82 1.29
CA TYR A 121 -2.61 16.79 0.26
C TYR A 121 -3.06 18.13 0.88
N GLN A 122 -2.73 19.25 0.23
CA GLN A 122 -2.96 20.62 0.72
C GLN A 122 -3.71 21.49 -0.29
#